data_AF-A0A6G0SMJ6-F1
#
_entry.id   AF-A0A6G0SMJ6-F1
#
_cell.length_a   1.000
_cell.length_b   1.000
_cell.length_c   1.000
_cell.angle_alpha   90.00
_cell.angle_beta   90.00
_cell.angle_gamma   90.00
#
_symmetry.space_group_name_H-M   'P 1'
#
loop_
_entity.id
_entity.type
_entity.pdbx_description
1 polymer ?
#
loop_
_entity_poly.entity_id
_entity_poly.type
_entity_poly.pdbx_seq_one_letter_code
_entity_poly.pdbx_strand_id
1 'polypeptide(L)'
;MLLVPFKPLPFPIQSLGLEKQPPTGIWVRDLKTNKHVLPVYADLLYRLQHNILYVGYRLQHVANAVTTCMHGCSVPETRSHLFWYCGFAADVWKEWLDAFQQWLDSPIEWATIVYFEGIVPKPSDNQACWCSFMYSIIILVVTIYKQ
;
A
#
# COMPACT_ATOMS: atom_id res chain seq x y z
N MET A 1 -25.45 17.35 27.56
CA MET A 1 -24.87 16.41 26.59
C MET A 1 -23.36 16.63 26.62
N LEU A 2 -22.62 15.81 27.38
CA LEU A 2 -21.17 15.96 27.51
C LEU A 2 -20.51 15.31 26.29
N LEU A 3 -19.88 16.11 25.43
CA LEU A 3 -19.04 15.62 24.36
C LEU A 3 -17.82 14.95 25.02
N VAL A 4 -17.76 13.62 24.96
CA VAL A 4 -16.55 12.88 25.35
C VAL A 4 -15.43 13.38 24.45
N PRO A 5 -14.31 13.88 25.00
CA PRO A 5 -13.21 14.35 24.17
C PRO A 5 -12.68 13.17 23.36
N PHE A 6 -12.85 13.24 22.04
CA PHE A 6 -12.22 12.31 21.11
C PHE A 6 -10.72 12.49 21.26
N LYS A 7 -10.07 11.57 21.98
CA LYS A 7 -8.61 11.45 21.97
C LYS A 7 -8.28 10.66 20.72
N PRO A 8 -7.70 11.27 19.66
CA PRO A 8 -7.27 10.50 18.51
C PRO A 8 -6.28 9.46 19.02
N LEU A 9 -6.56 8.18 18.78
CA LEU A 9 -5.55 7.16 19.03
C LEU A 9 -4.31 7.58 18.22
N PRO A 10 -3.11 7.64 18.83
CA PRO A 10 -1.90 7.90 18.06
C PRO A 10 -1.85 6.83 16.97
N PHE A 11 -1.99 7.22 15.70
CA PHE A 11 -2.01 6.28 14.58
C PHE A 11 -0.64 5.62 14.50
N PRO A 12 -0.48 4.37 14.93
CA PRO A 12 0.84 3.77 14.94
C PRO A 12 1.22 3.48 13.49
N ILE A 13 2.47 3.74 13.12
CA ILE A 13 3.06 3.23 11.86
C ILE A 13 2.90 1.69 11.79
N GLN A 14 2.78 1.01 12.94
CA GLN A 14 2.45 -0.41 13.05
C GLN A 14 1.13 -0.80 12.36
N SER A 15 0.20 0.13 12.15
CA SER A 15 -1.05 -0.16 11.41
C SER A 15 -0.88 -0.21 9.89
N LEU A 16 0.32 0.10 9.37
CA LEU A 16 0.74 -0.33 8.04
C LEU A 16 1.19 -1.78 8.04
N GLY A 17 1.39 -2.45 9.18
CA GLY A 17 1.95 -3.79 9.23
C GLY A 17 3.42 -3.84 8.81
N LEU A 18 4.14 -2.73 8.95
CA LEU A 18 5.57 -2.62 8.66
C LEU A 18 6.34 -2.38 9.94
N GLU A 19 7.41 -3.15 10.15
CA GLU A 19 8.31 -2.98 11.29
C GLU A 19 9.33 -1.86 11.06
N LYS A 20 9.65 -1.57 9.80
CA LYS A 20 10.66 -0.58 9.40
C LYS A 20 10.04 0.80 9.18
N GLN A 21 10.74 1.83 9.67
CA GLN A 21 10.43 3.22 9.37
C GLN A 21 10.71 3.53 7.89
N PRO A 22 9.99 4.49 7.28
CA PRO A 22 10.31 4.94 5.94
C PRO A 22 11.72 5.56 5.89
N PRO A 23 12.51 5.31 4.83
CA PRO A 23 13.82 5.93 4.65
C PRO A 23 13.74 7.44 4.48
N THR A 24 14.78 8.15 4.88
CA THR A 24 14.82 9.62 4.84
C THR A 24 14.64 10.21 3.43
N GLY A 25 15.12 9.52 2.39
CA GLY A 25 15.06 10.01 1.00
C GLY A 25 13.75 9.74 0.26
N ILE A 26 12.83 8.96 0.85
CA ILE A 26 11.65 8.45 0.15
C ILE A 26 10.73 9.59 -0.31
N TRP A 27 10.53 10.60 0.54
CA TRP A 27 9.61 11.69 0.29
C TRP A 27 10.04 12.57 -0.87
N VAL A 28 11.35 12.74 -1.06
CA VAL A 28 11.90 13.51 -2.20
C VAL A 28 11.68 12.76 -3.50
N ARG A 29 11.86 11.43 -3.50
CA ARG A 29 11.56 10.60 -4.67
C ARG A 29 10.07 10.63 -4.98
N ASP A 30 9.21 10.44 -3.99
CA ASP A 30 7.77 10.41 -4.18
C ASP A 30 7.23 11.75 -4.68
N LEU A 31 7.75 12.88 -4.19
CA LEU A 31 7.45 14.21 -4.74
C LEU A 31 7.84 14.36 -6.22
N LYS A 32 8.88 13.67 -6.69
CA LYS A 32 9.26 13.67 -8.12
C LYS A 32 8.35 12.73 -8.91
N THR A 33 8.16 11.50 -8.45
CA THR A 33 7.34 10.48 -9.12
C THR A 33 5.88 10.91 -9.22
N ASN A 34 5.33 11.53 -8.17
CA ASN A 34 3.93 11.95 -8.14
C ASN A 34 3.58 13.05 -9.17
N LYS A 35 4.59 13.72 -9.76
CA LYS A 35 4.37 14.66 -10.88
C LYS A 35 4.05 13.97 -12.19
N HIS A 36 4.34 12.67 -12.29
CA HIS A 36 4.23 11.90 -13.52
C HIS A 36 3.10 10.87 -13.50
N VAL A 37 2.42 10.71 -12.36
CA VAL A 37 1.25 9.82 -12.20
C VAL A 37 -0.05 10.64 -12.25
N LEU A 38 -1.18 9.98 -12.53
CA LEU A 38 -2.48 10.63 -12.44
C LEU A 38 -2.77 11.09 -11.00
N PRO A 39 -3.45 12.24 -10.79
CA PRO A 39 -3.71 12.77 -9.44
C PRO A 39 -4.38 11.77 -8.49
N VAL A 40 -5.29 10.94 -9.02
CA VAL A 40 -5.97 9.90 -8.23
C VAL A 40 -5.02 8.83 -7.70
N TYR A 41 -3.93 8.53 -8.43
CA TYR A 41 -2.92 7.57 -8.00
C TYR A 41 -2.00 8.18 -6.94
N ALA A 42 -1.58 9.43 -7.15
CA ALA A 42 -0.79 10.16 -6.16
C ALA A 42 -1.53 10.30 -4.83
N ASP A 43 -2.83 10.62 -4.86
CA ASP A 43 -3.67 10.71 -3.66
C ASP A 43 -3.82 9.36 -2.96
N LEU A 44 -4.04 8.26 -3.70
CA LEU A 44 -4.15 6.92 -3.11
C LEU A 44 -2.85 6.51 -2.39
N LEU A 45 -1.70 6.65 -3.06
CA LEU A 45 -0.39 6.32 -2.48
C LEU A 45 -0.08 7.20 -1.27
N TYR A 46 -0.33 8.50 -1.37
CA TYR A 46 -0.18 9.44 -0.26
C TYR A 46 -1.00 8.97 0.95
N ARG A 47 -2.27 8.60 0.72
CA ARG A 47 -3.14 8.14 1.79
C ARG A 47 -2.70 6.80 2.38
N LEU A 48 -2.20 5.89 1.56
CA LEU A 48 -1.65 4.63 1.99
C LEU A 48 -0.43 4.85 2.89
N GLN A 49 0.59 5.57 2.40
CA GLN A 49 1.85 5.82 3.10
C GLN A 49 1.69 6.62 4.40
N HIS A 50 0.76 7.58 4.42
CA HIS A 50 0.48 8.39 5.61
C HIS A 50 -0.52 7.72 6.55
N ASN A 51 -0.87 6.45 6.31
CA ASN A 51 -1.74 5.69 7.18
C ASN A 51 -3.16 6.30 7.29
N ILE A 52 -3.56 7.10 6.29
CA ILE A 52 -4.83 7.82 6.24
C ILE A 52 -5.85 7.19 5.28
N LEU A 53 -5.59 6.01 4.71
CA LEU A 53 -6.55 5.29 3.85
C LEU A 53 -7.74 4.71 4.63
N TYR A 54 -8.94 4.82 4.06
CA TYR A 54 -10.21 4.46 4.70
C TYR A 54 -10.48 2.96 4.61
N VAL A 55 -9.96 2.24 5.60
CA VAL A 55 -10.16 0.81 5.78
C VAL A 55 -10.98 0.51 7.03
N GLY A 56 -11.62 -0.65 7.06
CA GLY A 56 -12.49 -1.11 8.14
C GLY A 56 -11.87 -1.05 9.54
N TYR A 57 -10.56 -1.27 9.68
CA TYR A 57 -9.83 -1.13 10.95
C TYR A 57 -10.08 0.22 11.64
N ARG A 58 -10.23 1.31 10.87
CA ARG A 58 -10.45 2.65 11.45
C ARG A 58 -11.85 2.84 12.00
N LEU A 59 -12.79 1.98 11.63
CA LEU A 59 -14.19 2.07 12.06
C LEU A 59 -14.49 1.18 13.26
N GLN A 60 -13.49 0.50 13.83
CA GLN A 60 -13.67 -0.36 15.01
C GLN A 60 -14.26 0.36 16.24
N HIS A 61 -14.15 1.68 16.30
CA HIS A 61 -14.73 2.49 17.36
C HIS A 61 -16.21 2.87 17.13
N VAL A 62 -16.76 2.60 15.94
CA VAL A 62 -18.15 2.92 15.58
C VAL A 62 -19.01 1.68 15.73
N ALA A 63 -20.07 1.77 16.54
CA ALA A 63 -20.99 0.66 16.76
C ALA A 63 -21.68 0.23 15.45
N ASN A 64 -21.76 -1.09 15.23
CA ASN A 64 -22.37 -1.72 14.04
C ASN A 64 -21.73 -1.34 12.69
N ALA A 65 -20.53 -0.73 12.68
CA ALA A 65 -19.81 -0.49 11.45
C ALA A 65 -19.28 -1.81 10.87
N VAL A 66 -19.27 -1.92 9.54
CA VAL A 66 -18.59 -3.01 8.84
C VAL A 66 -17.08 -2.72 8.90
N THR A 67 -16.35 -3.56 9.63
CA THR A 67 -14.89 -3.42 9.81
C THR A 67 -14.08 -4.51 9.12
N THR A 68 -14.75 -5.52 8.57
CA THR A 68 -14.15 -6.67 7.89
C THR A 68 -13.80 -6.34 6.45
N CYS A 69 -12.92 -7.14 5.87
CA CYS A 69 -12.46 -6.98 4.48
C CYS A 69 -13.63 -6.93 3.48
N MET A 70 -13.61 -5.93 2.59
CA MET A 70 -14.61 -5.78 1.53
C MET A 70 -14.66 -6.96 0.54
N HIS A 71 -13.55 -7.71 0.40
CA HIS A 71 -13.48 -8.91 -0.44
C HIS A 71 -13.98 -10.19 0.26
N GLY A 72 -14.68 -10.06 1.40
CA GLY A 72 -15.36 -11.17 2.06
C GLY A 72 -14.53 -11.96 3.09
N CYS A 73 -13.34 -11.49 3.45
CA CYS A 73 -12.58 -12.11 4.54
C CYS A 73 -13.20 -11.77 5.91
N SER A 74 -13.18 -12.71 6.86
CA SER A 74 -13.73 -12.56 8.21
C SER A 74 -12.80 -11.81 9.19
N VAL A 75 -11.71 -11.23 8.70
CA VAL A 75 -10.72 -10.50 9.50
C VAL A 75 -10.92 -8.99 9.37
N PRO A 76 -10.50 -8.19 10.37
CA PRO A 76 -10.50 -6.73 10.25
C PRO A 76 -9.70 -6.26 9.04
N GLU A 77 -10.28 -5.34 8.28
CA GLU A 77 -9.64 -4.79 7.10
C GLU A 77 -8.55 -3.79 7.50
N THR A 78 -7.30 -4.23 7.40
CA THR A 78 -6.12 -3.37 7.48
C THR A 78 -5.64 -3.03 6.07
N ARG A 79 -4.75 -2.03 5.93
CA ARG A 79 -4.15 -1.70 4.63
C ARG A 79 -3.34 -2.87 4.06
N SER A 80 -2.51 -3.51 4.89
CA SER A 80 -1.72 -4.67 4.47
C SER A 80 -2.61 -5.85 4.12
N HIS A 81 -3.74 -6.04 4.81
CA HIS A 81 -4.72 -7.03 4.40
C HIS A 81 -5.34 -6.68 3.05
N LEU A 82 -5.92 -5.49 2.92
CA LEU A 82 -6.58 -5.03 1.70
C LEU A 82 -5.70 -5.17 0.46
N PHE A 83 -4.43 -4.77 0.56
CA PHE A 83 -3.54 -4.71 -0.60
C PHE A 83 -2.60 -5.90 -0.79
N TRP A 84 -2.43 -6.79 0.19
CA TRP A 84 -1.41 -7.85 0.10
C TRP A 84 -1.88 -9.19 0.65
N TYR A 85 -2.41 -9.23 1.88
CA TYR A 85 -2.74 -10.51 2.53
C TYR A 85 -4.16 -11.03 2.27
N CYS A 86 -5.05 -10.21 1.71
CA CYS A 86 -6.39 -10.67 1.30
C CYS A 86 -6.25 -11.69 0.16
N GLY A 87 -7.07 -12.74 0.16
CA GLY A 87 -7.05 -13.76 -0.90
C GLY A 87 -7.20 -13.16 -2.30
N PHE A 88 -8.15 -12.23 -2.46
CA PHE A 88 -8.32 -11.50 -3.72
C PHE A 88 -7.05 -10.73 -4.13
N ALA A 89 -6.48 -9.95 -3.21
CA ALA A 89 -5.26 -9.20 -3.49
C ALA A 89 -4.07 -10.12 -3.80
N ALA A 90 -3.92 -11.21 -3.05
CA ALA A 90 -2.87 -12.21 -3.26
C ALA A 90 -2.98 -12.87 -4.62
N ASP A 91 -4.20 -13.20 -5.07
CA ASP A 91 -4.44 -13.74 -6.41
C ASP A 91 -4.08 -12.74 -7.50
N VAL A 92 -4.49 -11.47 -7.34
CA VAL A 92 -4.08 -10.38 -8.25
C VAL A 92 -2.56 -10.26 -8.29
N TRP A 93 -1.88 -10.24 -7.14
CA TRP A 93 -0.41 -10.12 -7.12
C TRP A 93 0.28 -11.33 -7.73
N LYS A 94 -0.21 -12.55 -7.49
CA LYS A 94 0.40 -13.79 -7.96
C LYS A 94 0.64 -13.78 -9.47
N GLU A 95 -0.28 -13.24 -10.25
CA GLU A 95 -0.13 -13.13 -11.71
C GLU A 95 1.04 -12.22 -12.14
N TRP A 96 1.40 -11.24 -11.31
CA TRP A 96 2.39 -10.22 -11.62
C TRP A 96 3.73 -10.45 -10.92
N LEU A 97 3.75 -11.07 -9.75
CA LEU A 97 4.96 -11.28 -8.96
C LEU A 97 5.99 -12.10 -9.74
N ASP A 98 5.56 -13.17 -10.41
CA ASP A 98 6.47 -14.00 -11.22
C ASP A 98 7.08 -13.21 -12.40
N ALA A 99 6.29 -12.32 -13.02
CA ALA A 99 6.79 -11.44 -14.08
C ALA A 99 7.81 -10.44 -13.52
N PHE A 100 7.50 -9.80 -12.40
CA PHE A 100 8.40 -8.83 -11.78
C PHE A 100 9.70 -9.46 -11.24
N GLN A 101 9.63 -10.66 -10.69
CA GLN A 101 10.80 -11.36 -10.13
C GLN A 101 11.85 -11.68 -11.20
N GLN A 102 11.49 -11.68 -12.48
CA GLN A 102 12.45 -11.84 -13.57
C GLN A 102 13.45 -10.69 -13.63
N TRP A 103 13.06 -9.48 -13.21
CA TRP A 103 13.88 -8.26 -13.26
C TRP A 103 14.55 -7.91 -11.93
N LEU A 104 14.19 -8.62 -10.85
CA LEU A 104 14.63 -8.29 -9.49
C LEU A 104 15.39 -9.45 -8.85
N ASP A 105 16.47 -9.14 -8.15
CA ASP A 105 17.21 -10.07 -7.29
C ASP A 105 16.64 -10.13 -5.87
N SER A 106 15.84 -9.14 -5.49
CA SER A 106 15.10 -9.09 -4.22
C SER A 106 13.66 -9.59 -4.39
N PRO A 107 13.06 -10.19 -3.35
CA PRO A 107 11.62 -10.47 -3.34
C PRO A 107 10.81 -9.17 -3.28
N ILE A 108 9.61 -9.17 -3.87
CA ILE A 108 8.62 -8.12 -3.67
C ILE A 108 7.81 -8.47 -2.43
N GLU A 109 7.79 -7.55 -1.47
CA GLU A 109 7.05 -7.69 -0.22
C GLU A 109 6.09 -6.53 -0.03
N TRP A 110 5.27 -6.59 1.02
CA TRP A 110 4.37 -5.50 1.37
C TRP A 110 5.09 -4.15 1.51
N ALA A 111 6.29 -4.13 2.12
CA ALA A 111 7.11 -2.93 2.23
C ALA A 111 7.46 -2.32 0.87
N THR A 112 7.66 -3.17 -0.14
CA THR A 112 7.93 -2.76 -1.51
C THR A 112 6.76 -1.99 -2.13
N ILE A 113 5.52 -2.36 -1.81
CA ILE A 113 4.36 -1.62 -2.33
C ILE A 113 4.20 -0.27 -1.65
N VAL A 114 4.36 -0.23 -0.33
CA VAL A 114 4.14 1.01 0.43
C VAL A 114 5.24 2.03 0.12
N TYR A 115 6.49 1.58 0.06
CA TYR A 115 7.65 2.46 0.00
C TYR A 115 8.46 2.35 -1.29
N PHE A 116 8.09 1.50 -2.25
CA PHE A 116 8.89 1.23 -3.46
C PHE A 116 10.36 1.00 -3.13
N GLU A 117 10.62 0.23 -2.06
CA GLU A 117 11.94 0.05 -1.46
C GLU A 117 12.24 -1.43 -1.22
N GLY A 118 13.49 -1.73 -0.90
CA GLY A 118 14.00 -3.10 -0.77
C GLY A 118 14.19 -3.79 -2.12
N ILE A 119 14.07 -3.03 -3.23
CA ILE A 119 14.16 -3.56 -4.58
C ILE A 119 15.60 -3.51 -5.07
N VAL A 120 16.14 -4.66 -5.42
CA VAL A 120 17.44 -4.80 -6.07
C VAL A 120 17.20 -5.24 -7.51
N PRO A 121 17.48 -4.40 -8.50
CA PRO A 121 17.32 -4.76 -9.91
C PRO A 121 18.45 -5.68 -10.33
N LYS A 122 18.22 -6.48 -11.37
CA LYS A 122 19.30 -7.19 -12.02
C LYS A 122 20.20 -6.21 -12.79
N PRO A 123 21.52 -6.50 -12.88
CA PRO A 123 22.51 -5.56 -13.42
C PRO A 123 22.35 -5.19 -14.90
N SER A 124 21.45 -5.84 -15.64
CA SER A 124 21.15 -5.53 -17.05
C SER A 124 20.13 -4.41 -17.26
N ASP A 125 19.47 -3.93 -16.20
CA ASP A 125 18.21 -3.22 -16.36
C ASP A 125 18.35 -1.68 -16.36
N ASN A 126 17.90 -1.08 -17.46
CA ASN A 126 17.91 0.36 -17.71
C ASN A 126 16.86 1.10 -16.86
N GLN A 127 17.09 2.40 -16.61
CA GLN A 127 16.17 3.35 -15.94
C GLN A 127 14.71 3.30 -16.42
N ALA A 128 14.46 2.97 -17.69
CA ALA A 128 13.13 2.84 -18.25
C ALA A 128 12.33 1.64 -17.69
N CYS A 129 13.00 0.53 -17.39
CA CYS A 129 12.38 -0.66 -16.79
C CYS A 129 11.83 -0.33 -15.39
N TRP A 130 12.58 0.46 -14.63
CA TRP A 130 12.20 0.94 -13.31
C TRP A 130 10.94 1.80 -13.27
N CYS A 131 10.81 2.74 -14.21
CA CYS A 131 9.61 3.56 -14.31
C CYS A 131 8.39 2.67 -14.60
N SER A 132 8.49 1.77 -15.59
CA SER A 132 7.41 0.84 -15.95
C SER A 132 6.98 -0.02 -14.76
N PHE A 133 7.94 -0.59 -14.02
CA PHE A 133 7.69 -1.37 -12.81
C PHE A 133 6.90 -0.58 -11.75
N MET A 134 7.33 0.64 -11.43
CA MET A 134 6.62 1.47 -10.46
C MET A 134 5.19 1.78 -10.91
N TYR A 135 4.98 2.13 -12.19
CA TYR A 135 3.62 2.37 -12.70
C TYR A 135 2.74 1.12 -12.64
N SER A 136 3.28 -0.06 -12.93
CA SER A 136 2.54 -1.31 -12.81
C SER A 136 2.09 -1.59 -11.37
N ILE A 137 2.96 -1.39 -10.36
CA ILE A 137 2.55 -1.50 -8.95
C ILE A 137 1.41 -0.54 -8.62
N ILE A 138 1.51 0.72 -9.07
CA ILE A 138 0.49 1.73 -8.80
C ILE A 138 -0.86 1.33 -9.40
N ILE A 139 -0.86 0.84 -10.64
CA ILE A 139 -2.08 0.37 -11.32
C ILE A 139 -2.69 -0.81 -10.58
N LEU A 140 -1.88 -1.76 -10.09
CA LEU A 140 -2.35 -2.91 -9.33
C LEU A 140 -2.97 -2.51 -8.00
N VAL A 141 -2.32 -1.62 -7.25
CA VAL A 141 -2.86 -1.06 -6.00
C VAL A 141 -4.22 -0.40 -6.25
N VAL A 142 -4.35 0.37 -7.32
CA VAL A 142 -5.62 1.02 -7.68
C VAL A 142 -6.68 0.00 -8.08
N THR A 143 -6.30 -1.02 -8.86
CA THR A 143 -7.21 -2.09 -9.29
C THR A 143 -7.78 -2.82 -8.09
N ILE A 144 -6.92 -3.18 -7.12
CA ILE A 144 -7.35 -3.83 -5.88
C ILE A 144 -8.28 -2.93 -5.08
N TYR A 145 -7.97 -1.63 -4.97
CA TYR A 145 -8.79 -0.68 -4.20
C TYR A 145 -10.19 -0.41 -4.78
N LYS A 146 -10.39 -0.62 -6.08
CA LYS A 146 -11.64 -0.27 -6.79
C LYS A 146 -12.63 -1.42 -6.95
N GLN A 147 -12.20 -2.65 -6.71
CA GLN A 147 -13.02 -3.86 -6.81
C GLN A 147 -13.73 -4.10 -5.47
#